data_AF-A0A1A9GCV8-F1
#
_entry.id   AF-A0A1A9GCV8-F1
#
_cell.length_a   1.000
_cell.length_b   1.000
_cell.length_c   1.000
_cell.angle_alpha   90.00
_cell.angle_beta   90.00
_cell.angle_gamma   90.00
#
_symmetry.space_group_name_H-M   'P 1'
#
loop_
_entity.id
_entity.type
_entity.pdbx_description
1 polymer ?
#
loop_
_entity_poly.entity_id
_entity_poly.type
_entity_poly.pdbx_seq_one_letter_code
_entity_poly.pdbx_strand_id
1 'polypeptide(L)'
;MSGLLGATPATLQCNTNEAAITSARQGWGLTRVLHYQIGPALMAGDLQIVLSEYEEPPIPIHILHPEGRHASAKVRAFVDIAAMRLRENRLLN
;
A
#
# COMPACT_ATOMS: atom_id res chain seq x y z
N MET A 1 9.37 21.48 31.37
CA MET A 1 8.83 20.13 31.61
C MET A 1 7.69 19.90 30.62
N SER A 2 8.01 19.47 29.39
CA SER A 2 7.01 19.14 28.36
C SER A 2 6.88 17.63 28.32
N GLY A 3 5.69 17.12 28.63
CA GLY A 3 5.40 15.70 28.79
C GLY A 3 5.52 14.93 27.48
N LEU A 4 6.04 13.71 27.59
CA LEU A 4 6.03 12.69 26.54
C LEU A 4 4.62 12.56 25.93
N LEU A 5 4.49 12.77 24.61
CA LEU A 5 3.65 11.88 23.83
C LEU A 5 4.41 10.56 23.75
N GLY A 6 4.23 9.72 24.78
CA GLY A 6 4.89 8.43 24.87
C GLY A 6 4.42 7.58 23.70
N ALA A 7 5.23 7.51 22.65
CA ALA A 7 5.07 6.46 21.65
C ALA A 7 5.20 5.14 22.40
N THR A 8 4.07 4.44 22.58
CA THR A 8 4.07 3.07 23.06
C THR A 8 5.11 2.32 22.23
N PRO A 9 6.09 1.64 22.86
CA PRO A 9 7.12 0.95 22.10
C PRO A 9 6.43 -0.03 21.14
N ALA A 10 6.74 0.07 19.85
CA ALA A 10 6.17 -0.80 18.85
C ALA A 10 6.48 -2.26 19.25
N THR A 11 5.44 -3.05 19.52
CA THR A 11 5.57 -4.45 19.92
C THR A 11 6.26 -5.28 18.83
N LEU A 12 6.19 -4.82 17.58
CA LEU A 12 6.87 -5.38 16.42
C LEU A 12 7.28 -4.26 15.46
N GLN A 13 8.52 -4.29 14.99
CA GLN A 13 8.99 -3.48 13.86
C GLN A 13 9.46 -4.39 12.74
N CYS A 14 9.12 -4.03 11.51
CA CYS A 14 9.51 -4.77 10.32
C CYS A 14 9.79 -3.79 9.18
N ASN A 15 10.60 -4.24 8.21
CA ASN A 15 11.00 -3.46 7.04
C ASN A 15 10.28 -3.93 5.76
N THR A 16 9.29 -4.81 5.87
CA THR A 16 8.46 -5.28 4.76
C THR A 16 6.98 -5.17 5.12
N ASN A 17 6.17 -4.78 4.14
CA ASN A 17 4.72 -4.70 4.32
C ASN A 17 4.10 -6.09 4.54
N GLU A 18 4.65 -7.14 3.92
CA GLU A 18 4.16 -8.50 4.08
C GLU A 18 4.22 -9.00 5.53
N ALA A 19 5.33 -8.72 6.24
CA ALA A 19 5.47 -9.09 7.65
C ALA A 19 4.47 -8.32 8.52
N ALA A 20 4.28 -7.02 8.27
CA ALA A 20 3.31 -6.19 8.97
C ALA A 20 1.86 -6.70 8.78
N ILE A 21 1.48 -6.99 7.52
CA ILE A 21 0.14 -7.48 7.15
C ILE A 21 -0.11 -8.84 7.76
N THR A 22 0.85 -9.76 7.67
CA THR A 22 0.73 -11.11 8.22
C THR A 22 0.53 -11.08 9.73
N SER A 23 1.27 -10.22 10.42
CA SER A 23 1.14 -10.05 11.89
C SER A 23 -0.23 -9.51 12.27
N ALA A 24 -0.75 -8.52 11.54
CA ALA A 24 -2.10 -8.00 11.76
C ALA A 24 -3.19 -9.06 11.51
N ARG A 25 -3.07 -9.86 10.43
CA ARG A 25 -3.98 -10.98 10.14
C ARG A 25 -3.98 -12.06 11.21
N GLN A 26 -2.86 -12.23 11.91
CA GLN A 26 -2.73 -13.15 13.04
C GLN A 26 -3.21 -12.55 14.38
N GLY A 27 -3.72 -11.32 14.38
CA GLY A 27 -4.27 -10.67 15.57
C GLY A 27 -3.23 -10.03 16.49
N TRP A 28 -2.01 -9.80 16.03
CA TRP A 28 -0.95 -9.19 16.86
C TRP A 28 -1.13 -7.69 17.09
N GLY A 29 -2.03 -7.03 16.36
CA GLY A 29 -2.34 -5.61 16.55
C GLY A 29 -2.74 -4.90 15.26
N LEU A 30 -2.65 -3.57 15.30
CA LEU A 30 -2.92 -2.68 14.17
C LEU A 30 -1.66 -2.42 13.35
N THR A 31 -1.83 -2.19 12.04
CA THR A 31 -0.76 -1.76 11.15
C THR A 31 -1.25 -0.71 10.16
N ARG A 32 -0.33 0.11 9.63
CA ARG A 32 -0.60 1.10 8.58
C ARG A 32 0.10 0.66 7.30
N VAL A 33 -0.70 0.34 6.29
CA VAL A 33 -0.27 -0.17 4.98
C VAL A 33 -1.14 0.43 3.88
N LEU A 34 -0.74 0.27 2.63
CA LEU A 34 -1.48 0.81 1.50
C LEU A 34 -2.68 -0.09 1.18
N HIS A 35 -3.85 0.52 0.91
CA HIS A 35 -5.10 -0.20 0.70
C HIS A 35 -4.99 -1.34 -0.32
N TYR A 36 -4.28 -1.10 -1.44
CA TYR A 36 -4.10 -2.08 -2.49
C TYR A 36 -3.34 -3.35 -2.05
N GLN A 37 -2.57 -3.29 -0.96
CA GLN A 37 -1.82 -4.43 -0.43
C GLN A 37 -2.72 -5.39 0.34
N ILE A 38 -3.88 -4.92 0.82
CA ILE A 38 -4.79 -5.67 1.69
C ILE A 38 -6.19 -5.84 1.11
N GLY A 39 -6.47 -5.32 -0.09
CA GLY A 39 -7.77 -5.44 -0.75
C GLY A 39 -8.41 -6.84 -0.68
N PRO A 40 -7.70 -7.93 -1.05
CA PRO A 40 -8.23 -9.28 -0.91
C PRO A 40 -8.52 -9.71 0.54
N ALA A 41 -7.69 -9.30 1.49
CA ALA A 41 -7.87 -9.61 2.91
C ALA A 41 -9.06 -8.84 3.53
N LEU A 42 -9.28 -7.59 3.08
CA LEU A 42 -10.47 -6.82 3.43
C LEU A 42 -11.74 -7.48 2.87
N MET A 43 -11.72 -7.90 1.59
CA MET A 43 -12.84 -8.59 0.95
C MET A 43 -13.16 -9.94 1.61
N ALA A 44 -12.15 -10.65 2.10
CA ALA A 44 -12.30 -11.91 2.81
C ALA A 44 -12.79 -11.75 4.26
N GLY A 45 -12.73 -10.54 4.82
CA GLY A 45 -13.02 -10.28 6.24
C GLY A 45 -11.88 -10.64 7.18
N ASP A 46 -10.70 -10.99 6.66
CA ASP A 46 -9.49 -11.28 7.46
C ASP A 46 -8.92 -10.02 8.13
N LEU A 47 -9.19 -8.85 7.53
CA LEU A 47 -8.80 -7.54 8.02
C LEU A 47 -9.99 -6.59 7.95
N GLN A 48 -9.93 -5.55 8.77
CA GLN A 48 -10.88 -4.44 8.76
C GLN A 48 -10.14 -3.11 8.83
N ILE A 49 -10.69 -2.09 8.17
CA ILE A 49 -10.21 -0.72 8.28
C ILE A 49 -10.69 -0.15 9.61
N VAL A 50 -9.78 0.48 10.34
CA VAL A 50 -10.08 1.23 11.57
C VAL A 50 -9.60 2.67 11.39
N LEU A 51 -10.16 3.60 12.16
CA LEU A 51 -9.79 5.02 12.10
C LEU A 51 -9.97 5.64 10.69
N SER A 52 -10.98 5.19 9.93
CA SER A 52 -11.24 5.67 8.55
C SER A 52 -11.50 7.17 8.46
N GLU A 53 -11.92 7.81 9.56
CA GLU A 53 -12.11 9.26 9.66
C GLU A 53 -10.79 10.05 9.55
N TYR A 54 -9.66 9.37 9.78
CA TYR A 54 -8.31 9.94 9.76
C TYR A 54 -7.49 9.50 8.55
N GLU A 55 -8.13 8.93 7.53
CA GLU A 55 -7.46 8.42 6.34
C GLU A 55 -6.83 9.57 5.53
N GLU A 56 -5.61 9.35 5.06
CA GLU A 56 -4.91 10.29 4.18
C GLU A 56 -5.47 10.21 2.75
N PRO A 57 -5.32 11.28 1.94
CA PRO A 57 -5.67 11.21 0.53
C PRO A 57 -4.94 10.06 -0.19
N PRO A 58 -5.57 9.44 -1.21
CA PRO A 58 -4.94 8.39 -1.99
C PRO A 58 -3.58 8.82 -2.56
N ILE A 59 -2.61 7.90 -2.50
CA ILE A 59 -1.26 8.13 -2.99
C ILE A 59 -1.19 7.66 -4.45
N PRO A 60 -0.76 8.52 -5.39
CA PRO A 60 -0.73 8.16 -6.80
C PRO A 60 0.29 7.05 -7.10
N ILE A 61 -0.07 6.17 -8.03
CA ILE A 61 0.82 5.15 -8.57
C ILE A 61 1.49 5.71 -9.83
N HIS A 62 2.82 5.63 -9.86
CA HIS A 62 3.63 6.09 -10.98
C HIS A 62 4.30 4.92 -11.70
N ILE A 63 4.27 4.95 -13.03
CA ILE A 63 5.11 4.09 -13.86
C ILE A 63 6.34 4.90 -14.24
N LEU A 64 7.51 4.47 -13.75
CA LEU A 64 8.79 5.11 -14.06
C LEU A 64 9.57 4.23 -15.03
N HIS A 65 10.07 4.83 -16.10
CA HIS A 65 10.99 4.20 -17.02
C HIS A 65 12.06 5.22 -17.43
N PRO A 66 13.27 4.80 -17.84
CA PRO A 66 14.29 5.71 -18.33
C PRO A 66 13.79 6.56 -19.50
N GLU A 67 14.12 7.85 -19.50
CA GLU A 67 13.84 8.76 -20.61
C GLU A 67 14.83 8.53 -21.76
N GLY A 68 14.34 8.68 -22.99
CA GLY A 68 15.17 8.85 -24.18
C GLY A 68 14.73 8.03 -25.38
N ARG A 69 15.43 8.27 -26.50
CA ARG A 69 15.34 7.62 -27.82
C ARG A 69 15.40 6.07 -27.83
N HIS A 70 15.50 5.43 -26.67
CA HIS A 70 15.71 3.99 -26.47
C HIS A 70 14.56 3.25 -25.77
N ALA A 71 13.45 3.91 -25.40
CA ALA A 71 12.25 3.14 -25.04
C ALA A 71 11.83 2.35 -26.28
N SER A 72 12.14 1.05 -26.30
CA SER A 72 11.76 0.19 -27.42
C SER A 72 10.24 0.23 -27.58
N ALA A 73 9.74 -0.06 -28.79
CA ALA A 73 8.29 -0.17 -29.01
C ALA A 73 7.61 -1.12 -28.00
N LYS A 74 8.34 -2.15 -27.55
CA LYS A 74 7.92 -3.09 -26.49
C LYS A 74 7.73 -2.39 -25.13
N VAL A 75 8.63 -1.49 -24.75
CA VAL A 75 8.51 -0.74 -23.48
C VAL A 75 7.29 0.17 -23.51
N ARG A 76 7.08 0.91 -24.60
CA ARG A 76 5.88 1.76 -24.75
C ARG A 76 4.60 0.95 -24.68
N ALA A 77 4.52 -0.14 -25.46
CA ALA A 77 3.37 -1.03 -25.43
C ALA A 77 3.11 -1.61 -24.03
N PHE A 78 4.16 -1.98 -23.29
CA PHE A 78 4.00 -2.42 -21.91
C PHE A 78 3.48 -1.32 -21.00
N VAL A 79 4.04 -0.10 -21.09
CA VAL A 79 3.59 1.05 -20.29
C VAL A 79 2.12 1.36 -20.57
N ASP A 80 1.69 1.33 -21.83
CA ASP A 80 0.30 1.56 -22.22
C ASP A 80 -0.64 0.50 -21.60
N ILE A 81 -0.26 -0.79 -21.71
CA ILE A 81 -1.03 -1.90 -21.12
C ILE A 81 -1.05 -1.81 -19.59
N ALA A 82 0.08 -1.51 -18.97
CA ALA A 82 0.20 -1.40 -17.52
C ALA A 82 -0.64 -0.22 -16.99
N ALA A 83 -0.56 0.95 -17.64
CA ALA A 83 -1.34 2.11 -17.28
C ALA A 83 -2.85 1.85 -17.39
N MET A 84 -3.28 1.19 -18.46
CA MET A 84 -4.68 0.76 -18.62
C MET A 84 -5.11 -0.16 -17.48
N ARG A 85 -4.35 -1.25 -17.21
CA ARG A 85 -4.69 -2.22 -16.16
C ARG A 85 -4.69 -1.63 -14.76
N LEU A 86 -3.74 -0.73 -14.46
CA LEU A 86 -3.68 -0.07 -13.16
C LEU A 86 -4.89 0.84 -12.96
N ARG A 87 -5.34 1.56 -14.00
CA ARG A 87 -6.56 2.40 -13.94
C ARG A 87 -7.84 1.59 -13.76
N GLU A 88 -7.90 0.38 -14.29
CA GLU A 88 -9.07 -0.51 -14.16
C GLU A 88 -9.16 -1.19 -12.79
N ASN A 89 -8.07 -1.23 -12.03
CA ASN A 89 -8.00 -1.95 -10.77
C ASN A 89 -8.58 -1.11 -9.62
N ARG A 90 -9.79 -1.46 -9.20
CA ARG A 90 -10.52 -0.83 -8.09
C ARG A 90 -9.85 -0.92 -6.71
N LEU A 91 -8.83 -1.77 -6.56
CA LEU A 91 -8.08 -1.86 -5.29
C LEU A 91 -7.01 -0.76 -5.17
N LEU A 92 -6.68 -0.10 -6.29
CA LEU A 92 -5.65 0.96 -6.38
C LEU A 92 -6.22 2.39 -6.29
N ASN A 93 -7.47 2.53 -5.82
CA ASN A 93 -8.16 3.83 -5.69
C ASN A 93 -7.32 4.88 -4.96
#